data_AF-A0A1J4VCP0-F1
#
_entry.id   AF-A0A1J4VCP0-F1
#
_cell.length_a   1.000
_cell.length_b   1.000
_cell.length_c   1.000
_cell.angle_alpha   90.00
_cell.angle_beta   90.00
_cell.angle_gamma   90.00
#
_symmetry.space_group_name_H-M   'P 1'
#
loop_
_entity.id
_entity.type
_entity.pdbx_description
1 polymer ?
#
loop_
_entity_poly.entity_id
_entity_poly.type
_entity_poly.pdbx_seq_one_letter_code
_entity_poly.pdbx_strand_id
1 'polypeptide(L)'
;MKKNMLLLVGVFLVSLVCNVYAGTLQKDETLFVRSNLHAVGTTLAWHNMSSFKDVIPAGTEVKIVKCGGERIVFVTSENNKKYVLEANSAQWDKYLVKDKNEIKAGKENISVGMSKEEVYASMGCPAYIAWGIKSYNHPLEDIMKSDKWYYLKNSRNHDKLIKFENGIVSSIEKY
;
A
#
# COMPACT_ATOMS: atom_id res chain seq x y z
N MET A 1 23.81 -24.81 -44.78
CA MET A 1 22.72 -24.77 -43.77
C MET A 1 23.25 -24.07 -42.51
N LYS A 2 23.29 -22.73 -42.53
CA LYS A 2 23.81 -21.87 -41.46
C LYS A 2 23.00 -20.57 -41.51
N LYS A 3 21.91 -20.51 -40.75
CA LYS A 3 21.01 -19.37 -40.49
C LYS A 3 19.78 -20.06 -39.91
N ASN A 4 19.56 -19.93 -38.60
CA ASN A 4 18.34 -20.26 -37.82
C ASN A 4 18.67 -20.63 -36.37
N MET A 5 19.94 -20.80 -36.00
CA MET A 5 20.37 -21.06 -34.62
C MET A 5 21.02 -19.82 -33.97
N LEU A 6 20.44 -18.64 -34.21
CA LEU A 6 20.88 -17.39 -33.55
C LEU A 6 19.70 -16.53 -33.07
N LEU A 7 18.47 -17.06 -33.12
CA LEU A 7 17.25 -16.33 -32.75
C LEU A 7 16.63 -16.80 -31.42
N LEU A 8 17.27 -17.71 -30.70
CA LEU A 8 16.75 -18.26 -29.44
C LEU A 8 17.53 -17.82 -28.18
N VAL A 9 18.56 -16.97 -28.35
CA VAL A 9 19.35 -16.42 -27.24
C VAL A 9 19.06 -14.91 -27.03
N GLY A 10 18.34 -14.28 -27.96
CA GLY A 10 18.00 -12.85 -27.91
C GLY A 10 16.66 -12.51 -27.24
N VAL A 11 15.85 -13.50 -26.83
CA VAL A 11 14.51 -13.27 -26.23
C VAL A 11 14.52 -13.41 -24.69
N PHE A 12 15.60 -13.95 -24.10
CA PHE A 12 15.70 -14.09 -22.64
C PHE A 12 16.39 -12.93 -21.92
N LEU A 13 16.92 -11.94 -22.66
CA LEU A 13 17.64 -10.79 -22.09
C LEU A 13 16.81 -9.50 -22.00
N VAL A 14 15.56 -9.50 -22.49
CA VAL A 14 14.67 -8.32 -22.45
C VAL A 14 13.55 -8.45 -21.41
N SER A 15 13.36 -9.62 -20.80
CA SER A 15 12.34 -9.87 -19.77
C SER A 15 12.81 -9.71 -18.33
N LEU A 16 14.02 -9.18 -18.07
CA LEU A 16 14.58 -9.07 -16.72
C LEU A 16 14.90 -7.62 -16.29
N VAL A 17 14.12 -6.63 -16.75
CA VAL A 17 14.22 -5.24 -16.27
C VAL A 17 12.86 -4.73 -15.78
N CYS A 18 12.24 -5.48 -14.87
CA CYS A 18 11.19 -4.94 -13.98
C CYS A 18 11.32 -5.56 -12.57
N ASN A 19 12.54 -5.85 -12.12
CA ASN A 19 12.76 -5.90 -10.68
C ASN A 19 12.83 -4.45 -10.22
N VAL A 20 11.66 -3.89 -9.90
CA VAL A 20 11.55 -2.74 -9.02
C VAL A 20 12.10 -3.22 -7.68
N TYR A 21 13.43 -3.20 -7.54
CA TYR A 21 14.04 -3.10 -6.23
C TYR A 21 13.45 -1.83 -5.65
N ALA A 22 12.48 -1.97 -4.74
CA ALA A 22 12.10 -0.88 -3.87
C ALA A 22 13.41 -0.36 -3.27
N GLY A 23 13.87 0.79 -3.75
CA GLY A 23 15.10 1.39 -3.27
C GLY A 23 15.02 1.48 -1.74
N THR A 24 16.13 1.25 -1.06
CA THR A 24 16.17 1.36 0.39
C THR A 24 15.67 2.75 0.79
N LEU A 25 14.69 2.82 1.71
CA LEU A 25 14.15 4.09 2.19
C LEU A 25 15.25 4.90 2.89
N GLN A 26 15.44 6.14 2.48
CA GLN A 26 16.51 6.99 3.03
C GLN A 26 15.95 8.10 3.92
N LYS A 27 16.75 8.52 4.90
CA LYS A 27 16.48 9.74 5.65
C LYS A 27 16.56 10.94 4.70
N ASP A 28 15.74 11.95 4.96
CA ASP A 28 15.63 13.18 4.17
C ASP A 28 15.06 12.99 2.76
N GLU A 29 14.67 11.77 2.39
CA GLU A 29 13.95 11.47 1.16
C GLU A 29 12.53 12.07 1.22
N THR A 30 12.11 12.70 0.11
CA THR A 30 10.75 13.20 -0.08
C THR A 30 9.95 12.19 -0.87
N LEU A 31 8.78 11.83 -0.35
CA LEU A 31 7.87 10.83 -0.92
C LEU A 31 6.43 11.34 -0.84
N PHE A 32 5.50 10.57 -1.40
CA PHE A 32 4.06 10.83 -1.33
C PHE A 32 3.35 9.66 -0.65
N VAL A 33 2.31 9.96 0.10
CA VAL A 33 1.44 8.96 0.72
C VAL A 33 0.67 8.20 -0.38
N ARG A 34 0.80 6.87 -0.46
CA ARG A 34 0.23 6.04 -1.55
C ARG A 34 -1.30 5.91 -1.47
N SER A 35 -1.84 5.87 -0.25
CA SER A 35 -3.25 5.67 0.06
C SER A 35 -3.63 6.53 1.24
N ASN A 36 -4.91 6.79 1.47
CA ASN A 36 -5.33 7.40 2.74
C ASN A 36 -4.74 6.60 3.91
N LEU A 37 -4.08 7.29 4.86
CA LEU A 37 -3.53 6.67 6.06
C LEU A 37 -4.28 7.19 7.27
N HIS A 38 -4.82 6.28 8.06
CA HIS A 38 -5.57 6.64 9.25
C HIS A 38 -4.64 6.72 10.46
N ALA A 39 -4.84 7.73 11.31
CA ALA A 39 -4.01 8.00 12.47
C ALA A 39 -4.82 8.14 13.77
N VAL A 40 -4.17 7.80 14.88
CA VAL A 40 -4.57 8.18 16.24
C VAL A 40 -3.55 9.18 16.75
N GLY A 41 -3.88 10.47 16.66
CA GLY A 41 -2.96 11.56 16.98
C GLY A 41 -1.81 11.66 15.96
N THR A 42 -0.63 11.14 16.33
CA THR A 42 0.57 11.11 15.47
C THR A 42 1.03 9.70 15.12
N THR A 43 0.33 8.67 15.59
CA THR A 43 0.66 7.27 15.32
C THR A 43 -0.24 6.70 14.24
N LEU A 44 0.35 6.04 13.25
CA LEU A 44 -0.31 5.25 12.22
C LEU A 44 0.06 3.79 12.41
N ALA A 45 -0.95 2.92 12.39
CA ALA A 45 -0.73 1.49 12.38
C ALA A 45 -0.33 1.01 10.97
N TRP A 46 0.26 -0.19 10.87
CA TRP A 46 0.59 -0.82 9.59
C TRP A 46 -0.63 -1.16 8.72
N HIS A 47 -1.85 -1.10 9.24
CA HIS A 47 -3.09 -1.19 8.48
C HIS A 47 -4.07 -0.11 8.94
N ASN A 48 -5.00 0.26 8.07
CA ASN A 48 -6.02 1.23 8.43
C ASN A 48 -7.10 0.61 9.29
N MET A 49 -7.48 1.36 10.33
CA MET A 49 -8.64 1.08 11.17
C MET A 49 -9.66 2.21 11.00
N SER A 50 -10.95 1.88 10.82
CA SER A 50 -11.96 2.93 10.57
C SER A 50 -12.36 3.75 11.81
N SER A 51 -12.00 3.29 13.02
CA SER A 51 -12.16 4.06 14.25
C SER A 51 -11.20 5.24 14.39
N PHE A 52 -10.11 5.24 13.62
CA PHE A 52 -9.12 6.31 13.62
C PHE A 52 -9.70 7.49 12.84
N LYS A 53 -9.70 8.67 13.47
CA LYS A 53 -10.45 9.84 12.98
C LYS A 53 -9.62 10.74 12.07
N ASP A 54 -8.32 10.80 12.31
CA ASP A 54 -7.42 11.62 11.52
C ASP A 54 -7.02 10.86 10.26
N VAL A 55 -7.15 11.49 9.10
CA VAL A 55 -6.74 10.91 7.82
C VAL A 55 -5.65 11.77 7.23
N ILE A 56 -4.55 11.14 6.82
CA ILE A 56 -3.55 11.72 5.93
C ILE A 56 -3.94 11.31 4.51
N PRO A 57 -4.37 12.24 3.65
CA PRO A 57 -4.84 11.90 2.31
C PRO A 57 -3.76 11.24 1.44
N ALA A 58 -4.21 10.39 0.52
CA ALA A 58 -3.35 9.94 -0.57
C ALA A 58 -2.80 11.14 -1.36
N GLY A 59 -1.52 11.10 -1.72
CA GLY A 59 -0.83 12.17 -2.43
C GLY A 59 -0.27 13.28 -1.55
N THR A 60 -0.46 13.22 -0.23
CA THR A 60 0.23 14.11 0.71
C THR A 60 1.73 13.89 0.61
N GLU A 61 2.47 14.97 0.37
CA GLU A 61 3.93 14.96 0.36
C GLU A 61 4.47 14.86 1.78
N VAL A 62 5.48 14.00 1.96
CA VAL A 62 6.12 13.75 3.24
C VAL A 62 7.64 13.71 3.09
N LYS A 63 8.34 14.17 4.12
CA LYS A 63 9.79 14.04 4.23
C LYS A 63 10.16 13.04 5.31
N ILE A 64 10.98 12.04 4.98
CA ILE A 64 11.43 11.02 5.92
C ILE A 64 12.41 11.63 6.93
N VAL A 65 12.08 11.49 8.21
CA VAL A 65 12.92 11.96 9.33
C VAL A 65 13.72 10.82 9.95
N LYS A 66 13.15 9.62 9.97
CA LYS A 66 13.80 8.40 10.45
C LYS A 66 13.22 7.19 9.75
N CYS A 67 14.10 6.31 9.29
CA CYS A 67 13.78 4.99 8.74
C CYS A 67 14.73 3.94 9.37
N GLY A 68 14.35 2.66 9.27
CA GLY A 68 15.10 1.54 9.85
C GLY A 68 14.28 0.79 10.91
N GLY A 69 14.27 -0.55 10.82
CA GLY A 69 13.52 -1.43 11.71
C GLY A 69 12.01 -1.35 11.50
N GLU A 70 11.25 -1.39 12.59
CA GLU A 70 9.78 -1.52 12.61
C GLU A 70 9.01 -0.19 12.60
N ARG A 71 9.69 0.92 12.33
CA ARG A 71 9.06 2.24 12.30
C ARG A 71 9.60 3.11 11.18
N ILE A 72 8.70 3.85 10.55
CA ILE A 72 9.00 4.95 9.64
C ILE A 72 8.47 6.23 10.28
N VAL A 73 9.30 7.27 10.34
CA VAL A 73 8.93 8.58 10.87
C VAL A 73 9.07 9.60 9.77
N PHE A 74 8.02 10.37 9.54
CA PHE A 74 7.99 11.42 8.53
C PHE A 74 7.29 12.67 9.03
N VAL A 75 7.50 13.77 8.33
CA VAL A 75 6.76 15.02 8.50
C VAL A 75 5.98 15.30 7.23
N THR A 76 4.76 15.79 7.36
CA THR A 76 3.94 16.28 6.24
C THR A 76 4.41 17.66 5.81
N SER A 77 4.57 17.89 4.50
CA SER A 77 5.07 19.17 3.97
C SER A 77 4.13 20.35 4.23
N GLU A 78 2.82 20.09 4.32
CA GLU A 78 1.79 21.14 4.48
C GLU A 78 1.84 21.86 5.84
N ASN A 79 2.01 21.11 6.92
CA ASN A 79 1.86 21.63 8.29
C ASN A 79 3.00 21.21 9.24
N ASN A 80 4.07 20.58 8.72
CA ASN A 80 5.20 20.07 9.48
C ASN A 80 4.81 19.11 10.63
N LYS A 81 3.61 18.52 10.59
CA LYS A 81 3.17 17.57 11.62
C LYS A 81 3.96 16.28 11.47
N LYS A 82 4.54 15.83 12.57
CA LYS A 82 5.33 14.61 12.65
C LYS A 82 4.44 13.40 12.91
N TYR A 83 4.68 12.35 12.14
CA TYR A 83 3.94 11.09 12.22
C TYR A 83 4.89 9.90 12.36
N VAL A 84 4.39 8.85 13.02
CA VAL A 84 5.08 7.57 13.21
C VAL A 84 4.21 6.47 12.63
N LEU A 85 4.71 5.82 11.58
CA LEU A 85 4.11 4.64 10.99
C LEU A 85 4.76 3.39 11.60
N GLU A 86 3.96 2.59 12.30
CA GLU A 86 4.38 1.34 12.94
C GLU A 86 4.40 0.18 11.93
N ALA A 87 5.29 0.28 10.94
CA ALA A 87 5.52 -0.72 9.91
C ALA A 87 7.01 -0.93 9.65
N ASN A 88 7.37 -2.13 9.20
CA ASN A 88 8.75 -2.42 8.79
C ASN A 88 9.16 -1.50 7.64
N SER A 89 10.24 -0.74 7.86
CA SER A 89 10.79 0.20 6.89
C SER A 89 11.22 -0.45 5.57
N ALA A 90 11.46 -1.75 5.53
CA ALA A 90 11.72 -2.50 4.29
C ALA A 90 10.48 -2.62 3.38
N GLN A 91 9.27 -2.38 3.91
CA GLN A 91 8.01 -2.47 3.17
C GLN A 91 7.30 -1.11 3.11
N TRP A 92 8.10 -0.05 3.05
CA TRP A 92 7.64 1.34 3.00
C TRP A 92 6.77 1.63 1.77
N ASP A 93 7.01 0.91 0.69
CA ASP A 93 6.36 1.03 -0.62
C ASP A 93 4.86 0.71 -0.59
N LYS A 94 4.38 0.00 0.44
CA LYS A 94 2.95 -0.16 0.74
C LYS A 94 2.28 1.17 1.07
N TYR A 95 2.99 2.08 1.72
CA TYR A 95 2.42 3.27 2.33
C TYR A 95 2.83 4.55 1.63
N LEU A 96 4.01 4.56 1.03
CA LEU A 96 4.59 5.71 0.37
C LEU A 96 5.04 5.36 -1.05
N VAL A 97 5.22 6.37 -1.88
CA VAL A 97 5.65 6.25 -3.27
C VAL A 97 6.52 7.43 -3.66
N LYS A 98 7.45 7.21 -4.60
CA LYS A 98 8.36 8.28 -5.08
C LYS A 98 7.68 9.20 -6.07
N ASP A 99 6.93 8.64 -7.02
CA ASP A 99 6.19 9.40 -8.01
C ASP A 99 4.72 9.52 -7.62
N LYS A 100 4.26 10.77 -7.45
CA LYS A 100 2.86 11.07 -7.17
C LYS A 100 1.90 10.54 -8.24
N ASN A 101 2.37 10.41 -9.49
CA ASN A 101 1.55 9.93 -10.61
C ASN A 101 1.19 8.44 -10.51
N GLU A 102 1.88 7.67 -9.66
CA GLU A 102 1.51 6.28 -9.37
C GLU A 102 0.25 6.17 -8.51
N ILE A 103 -0.20 7.27 -7.90
CA ILE A 103 -1.34 7.29 -6.98
C ILE A 103 -2.62 7.36 -7.80
N LYS A 104 -3.45 6.31 -7.70
CA LYS A 104 -4.81 6.34 -8.22
C LYS A 104 -5.67 7.23 -7.32
N ALA A 105 -6.67 7.89 -7.92
CA ALA A 105 -7.62 8.67 -7.17
C ALA A 105 -8.41 7.75 -6.21
N GLY A 106 -8.25 7.97 -4.90
CA GLY A 106 -9.10 7.35 -3.90
C GLY A 106 -10.45 8.05 -3.84
N LYS A 107 -11.54 7.29 -3.88
CA LYS A 107 -12.89 7.79 -3.53
C LYS A 107 -13.12 7.56 -2.04
N GLU A 108 -13.73 8.50 -1.33
CA GLU A 108 -14.01 8.31 0.11
C GLU A 108 -14.88 7.06 0.39
N ASN A 109 -15.75 6.70 -0.55
CA ASN A 109 -16.66 5.57 -0.43
C ASN A 109 -16.31 4.47 -1.42
N ILE A 110 -16.03 3.28 -0.91
CA ILE A 110 -15.87 2.07 -1.71
C ILE A 110 -17.22 1.54 -2.21
N SER A 111 -17.26 0.98 -3.43
CA SER A 111 -18.44 0.36 -4.01
C SER A 111 -18.08 -0.88 -4.82
N VAL A 112 -19.09 -1.72 -5.08
CA VAL A 112 -18.98 -2.80 -6.08
C VAL A 112 -18.59 -2.18 -7.44
N GLY A 113 -17.74 -2.89 -8.18
CA GLY A 113 -17.20 -2.44 -9.47
C GLY A 113 -15.92 -1.60 -9.40
N MET A 114 -15.45 -1.20 -8.22
CA MET A 114 -14.15 -0.53 -8.08
C MET A 114 -12.98 -1.50 -8.28
N SER A 115 -11.85 -1.00 -8.76
CA SER A 115 -10.63 -1.81 -8.84
C SER A 115 -9.94 -1.96 -7.48
N LYS A 116 -9.09 -2.99 -7.32
CA LYS A 116 -8.24 -3.16 -6.13
C LYS A 116 -7.40 -1.91 -5.84
N GLU A 117 -6.88 -1.26 -6.87
CA GLU A 117 -6.05 -0.05 -6.75
C GLU A 117 -6.87 1.14 -6.26
N GLU A 118 -8.10 1.33 -6.75
CA GLU A 118 -9.02 2.37 -6.24
C GLU A 118 -9.35 2.11 -4.76
N VAL A 119 -9.70 0.87 -4.41
CA VAL A 119 -9.97 0.49 -3.01
C VAL A 119 -8.74 0.71 -2.14
N TYR A 120 -7.56 0.34 -2.61
CA TYR A 120 -6.32 0.51 -1.86
C TYR A 120 -6.00 1.99 -1.66
N ALA A 121 -6.13 2.83 -2.69
CA ALA A 121 -5.94 4.27 -2.57
C ALA A 121 -6.90 4.89 -1.53
N SER A 122 -8.14 4.40 -1.49
CA SER A 122 -9.18 4.85 -0.57
C SER A 122 -9.00 4.37 0.88
N MET A 123 -8.70 3.09 1.06
CA MET A 123 -8.79 2.39 2.34
C MET A 123 -7.44 1.98 2.91
N GLY A 124 -6.36 2.07 2.13
CA GLY A 124 -5.02 1.67 2.51
C GLY A 124 -4.84 0.17 2.69
N CYS A 125 -3.77 -0.20 3.40
CA CYS A 125 -3.41 -1.59 3.64
C CYS A 125 -4.48 -2.29 4.50
N PRO A 126 -5.04 -3.44 4.07
CA PRO A 126 -6.01 -4.20 4.87
C PRO A 126 -5.32 -4.88 6.06
N ALA A 127 -6.06 -5.24 7.09
CA ALA A 127 -5.50 -5.99 8.22
C ALA A 127 -5.16 -7.44 7.82
N TYR A 128 -6.01 -8.06 6.99
CA TYR A 128 -5.83 -9.42 6.50
C TYR A 128 -6.10 -9.54 5.01
N ILE A 129 -5.36 -10.41 4.35
CA ILE A 129 -5.49 -10.76 2.92
C ILE A 129 -6.14 -12.13 2.70
N ALA A 130 -6.48 -12.83 3.79
CA ALA A 130 -7.33 -14.01 3.82
C ALA A 130 -7.68 -14.26 5.29
N TRP A 131 -8.61 -15.17 5.58
CA TRP A 131 -8.92 -15.52 6.97
C TRP A 131 -7.66 -16.02 7.68
N GLY A 132 -7.25 -15.34 8.76
CA GLY A 132 -6.05 -15.66 9.53
C GLY A 132 -4.71 -15.21 8.94
N ILE A 133 -4.68 -14.66 7.71
CA ILE A 133 -3.44 -14.22 7.04
C ILE A 133 -3.31 -12.70 7.11
N LYS A 134 -2.48 -12.22 8.04
CA LYS A 134 -2.24 -10.77 8.25
C LYS A 134 -1.44 -10.18 7.09
N SER A 135 -1.76 -8.98 6.64
CA SER A 135 -1.02 -8.32 5.55
C SER A 135 0.36 -7.78 5.99
N TYR A 136 0.61 -7.65 7.30
CA TYR A 136 1.81 -7.00 7.86
C TYR A 136 3.12 -7.45 7.21
N ASN A 137 3.32 -8.75 7.03
CA ASN A 137 4.57 -9.29 6.48
C ASN A 137 4.57 -9.49 4.96
N HIS A 138 3.50 -9.12 4.26
CA HIS A 138 3.41 -9.28 2.81
C HIS A 138 3.78 -7.99 2.09
N PRO A 139 4.49 -8.07 0.95
CA PRO A 139 4.70 -6.93 0.05
C PRO A 139 3.38 -6.51 -0.59
N LEU A 140 3.35 -5.29 -1.15
CA LEU A 140 2.17 -4.75 -1.80
C LEU A 140 1.63 -5.67 -2.91
N GLU A 141 2.52 -6.24 -3.71
CA GLU A 141 2.15 -7.14 -4.81
C GLU A 141 1.35 -8.35 -4.33
N ASP A 142 1.74 -8.97 -3.21
CA ASP A 142 1.02 -10.11 -2.64
C ASP A 142 -0.33 -9.70 -2.08
N ILE A 143 -0.42 -8.51 -1.48
CA ILE A 143 -1.70 -7.94 -1.04
C ILE A 143 -2.63 -7.75 -2.23
N MET A 144 -2.12 -7.22 -3.35
CA MET A 144 -2.89 -6.99 -4.59
C MET A 144 -3.31 -8.29 -5.28
N LYS A 145 -2.55 -9.38 -5.12
CA LYS A 145 -2.94 -10.72 -5.61
C LYS A 145 -4.09 -11.35 -4.84
N SER A 146 -4.33 -10.96 -3.59
CA SER A 146 -5.40 -11.53 -2.77
C SER A 146 -6.80 -11.10 -3.21
N ASP A 147 -7.73 -12.05 -3.25
CA ASP A 147 -9.15 -11.80 -3.58
C ASP A 147 -10.03 -11.46 -2.38
N LYS A 148 -9.45 -11.36 -1.17
CA LYS A 148 -10.21 -11.04 0.06
C LYS A 148 -9.42 -10.11 0.95
N TRP A 149 -9.97 -8.93 1.23
CA TRP A 149 -9.37 -7.98 2.15
C TRP A 149 -10.29 -7.74 3.35
N TYR A 150 -9.75 -7.95 4.55
CA TYR A 150 -10.45 -7.71 5.80
C TYR A 150 -9.92 -6.43 6.44
N TYR A 151 -10.83 -5.52 6.76
CA TYR A 151 -10.55 -4.30 7.49
C TYR A 151 -11.13 -4.38 8.89
N LEU A 152 -10.42 -3.75 9.82
CA LEU A 152 -10.80 -3.68 11.21
C LEU A 152 -11.38 -2.30 11.53
N LYS A 153 -12.37 -2.27 12.42
CA LYS A 153 -12.85 -1.03 13.01
C LYS A 153 -11.83 -0.53 14.02
N ASN A 154 -11.35 -1.42 14.87
CA ASN A 154 -10.34 -1.19 15.89
C ASN A 154 -9.59 -2.51 16.16
N SER A 155 -8.70 -2.54 17.17
CA SER A 155 -7.90 -3.74 17.49
C SER A 155 -8.70 -5.00 17.86
N ARG A 156 -10.01 -4.89 18.13
CA ARG A 156 -10.87 -6.02 18.57
C ARG A 156 -12.01 -6.33 17.60
N ASN A 157 -12.44 -5.37 16.79
CA ASN A 157 -13.65 -5.48 15.98
C ASN A 157 -13.34 -5.43 14.49
N HIS A 158 -13.98 -6.31 13.73
CA HIS A 158 -14.01 -6.23 12.27
C HIS A 158 -14.90 -5.07 11.81
N ASP A 159 -14.60 -4.49 10.65
CA ASP A 159 -15.43 -3.46 10.01
C ASP A 159 -16.07 -4.04 8.76
N LYS A 160 -15.25 -4.52 7.83
CA LYS A 160 -15.72 -5.04 6.55
C LYS A 160 -14.80 -6.08 5.93
N LEU A 161 -15.39 -6.93 5.11
CA LEU A 161 -14.72 -7.82 4.17
C LEU A 161 -15.03 -7.33 2.75
N ILE A 162 -13.99 -7.11 1.96
CA ILE A 162 -14.08 -6.81 0.54
C ILE A 162 -13.65 -8.05 -0.23
N LYS A 163 -14.48 -8.52 -1.15
CA LYS A 163 -14.15 -9.62 -2.06
C LYS A 163 -13.91 -9.07 -3.46
N PHE A 164 -12.95 -9.67 -4.15
CA PHE A 164 -12.58 -9.28 -5.50
C PHE A 164 -12.72 -10.47 -6.46
N GLU A 165 -13.11 -10.18 -7.69
CA GLU A 165 -13.08 -11.09 -8.83
C GLU A 165 -12.38 -10.37 -9.98
N ASN A 166 -11.34 -10.98 -10.55
CA ASN A 166 -10.54 -10.37 -11.63
C ASN A 166 -10.02 -8.95 -11.29
N GLY A 167 -9.65 -8.71 -10.03
CA GLY A 167 -9.15 -7.41 -9.58
C GLY A 167 -10.23 -6.34 -9.32
N ILE A 168 -11.51 -6.69 -9.44
CA ILE A 168 -12.65 -5.77 -9.25
C ILE A 168 -13.47 -6.19 -8.04
N VAL A 169 -13.97 -5.22 -7.25
CA VAL A 169 -14.83 -5.48 -6.10
C VAL A 169 -16.11 -6.18 -6.56
N SER A 170 -16.30 -7.43 -6.11
CA SER A 170 -17.50 -8.22 -6.37
C SER A 170 -18.51 -8.09 -5.23
N SER A 171 -18.05 -8.01 -3.98
CA SER A 171 -18.93 -7.81 -2.82
C SER A 171 -18.26 -7.09 -1.67
N ILE A 172 -19.09 -6.44 -0.84
CA ILE A 172 -18.68 -5.79 0.41
C ILE A 172 -19.61 -6.28 1.52
N GLU A 173 -19.05 -6.98 2.50
CA GLU A 173 -19.75 -7.42 3.71
C GLU A 173 -19.33 -6.53 4.87
N LYS A 174 -20.31 -6.01 5.62
CA LYS A 174 -20.07 -5.18 6.82
C LYS A 174 -20.41 -6.00 8.07
N TYR A 175 -19.68 -5.76 9.15
CA TYR A 175 -19.87 -6.43 10.45
C TYR A 175 -20.45 -5.49 11.49
#